data_AF-A0A522BIH1-F1
#
_entry.id   AF-A0A522BIH1-F1
#
_cell.length_a   1.000
_cell.length_b   1.000
_cell.length_c   1.000
_cell.angle_alpha   90.00
_cell.angle_beta   90.00
_cell.angle_gamma   90.00
#
_symmetry.space_group_name_H-M   'P 1'
#
loop_
_entity.id
_entity.type
_entity.pdbx_description
1 polymer ?
#
loop_
_entity_poly.entity_id
_entity_poly.type
_entity_poly.pdbx_seq_one_letter_code
_entity_poly.pdbx_strand_id
1 'polypeptide(L)' 'MKLIEISKAKPGEMPISKHTAYKWHSQGKYPRLILKVLNKVFFDAEEWEAMVSKTKISTSQY' A
#
# COMPACT_ATOMS: atom_id res chain seq x y z
N MET A 1 -4.91 2.04 11.65
CA MET A 1 -3.72 1.88 10.80
C MET A 1 -3.25 0.44 10.89
N LYS A 2 -3.39 -0.32 9.80
CA LYS A 2 -2.94 -1.71 9.72
C LYS A 2 -1.65 -1.76 8.89
N LEU A 3 -0.51 -1.73 9.58
CA LEU A 3 0.81 -1.71 8.97
C LEU A 3 1.37 -3.12 8.78
N ILE A 4 1.79 -3.42 7.56
CA ILE A 4 2.41 -4.70 7.18
C ILE A 4 3.86 -4.43 6.81
N GLU A 5 4.81 -5.04 7.51
CA GLU A 5 6.24 -4.91 7.17
C GLU A 5 6.51 -5.66 5.86
N ILE A 6 6.93 -4.95 4.80
CA ILE A 6 7.07 -5.51 3.44
C ILE A 6 8.05 -6.69 3.40
N SER A 7 9.13 -6.61 4.17
CA SER A 7 10.14 -7.67 4.28
C SER A 7 9.53 -9.00 4.75
N LYS A 8 8.62 -8.94 5.73
CA LYS A 8 7.98 -10.10 6.38
C LYS A 8 6.64 -10.49 5.80
N ALA A 9 6.07 -9.68 4.91
CA ALA A 9 4.78 -9.95 4.29
C ALA A 9 4.75 -11.35 3.65
N LYS A 10 3.73 -12.13 3.98
CA LYS A 10 3.48 -13.45 3.39
C LYS A 10 2.75 -13.31 2.04
N PRO A 11 2.82 -14.32 1.16
CA PRO A 11 1.98 -14.36 -0.04
C PRO A 11 0.51 -14.19 0.33
N GLY A 12 -0.18 -13.22 -0.28
CA GLY A 12 -1.60 -12.93 -0.03
C GLY A 12 -1.89 -11.86 1.04
N GLU A 13 -0.92 -11.42 1.83
CA GLU A 13 -1.14 -10.34 2.82
C GLU A 13 -1.19 -8.95 2.19
N MET A 14 -0.58 -8.78 1.02
CA MET A 14 -0.61 -7.54 0.25
C MET A 14 -1.20 -7.80 -1.13
N PRO A 15 -1.98 -6.86 -1.67
CA PRO A 15 -2.54 -6.94 -3.03
C PRO A 15 -1.50 -6.71 -4.13
N ILE A 16 -0.26 -6.39 -3.75
CA ILE A 16 0.86 -6.10 -4.64
C ILE A 16 2.09 -6.92 -4.24
N SER A 17 3.00 -7.14 -5.19
CA SER A 17 4.28 -7.80 -4.89
C SER A 17 5.19 -6.90 -4.06
N LYS A 18 6.11 -7.53 -3.28
CA LYS A 18 7.15 -6.81 -2.53
C LYS A 18 7.98 -5.89 -3.42
N HIS A 19 8.32 -6.36 -4.62
CA HIS A 19 9.09 -5.58 -5.59
C HIS A 19 8.35 -4.31 -6.03
N THR A 20 7.05 -4.42 -6.32
CA THR A 20 6.23 -3.26 -6.66
C THR A 20 6.16 -2.26 -5.51
N ALA A 21 6.00 -2.74 -4.28
CA ALA A 21 5.95 -1.88 -3.10
C ALA A 21 7.27 -1.10 -2.90
N TYR A 22 8.42 -1.76 -3.02
CA TYR A 22 9.72 -1.06 -2.95
C TYR A 22 9.92 -0.07 -4.10
N LYS A 23 9.47 -0.42 -5.32
CA LYS A 23 9.52 0.49 -6.47
C LYS A 23 8.69 1.74 -6.21
N TRP A 24 7.46 1.59 -5.74
CA TRP A 24 6.59 2.73 -5.41
C TRP A 24 7.18 3.61 -4.32
N HIS A 25 7.76 3.01 -3.27
CA HIS A 25 8.50 3.75 -2.25
C HIS A 25 9.67 4.55 -2.84
N SER A 26 10.52 3.94 -3.67
CA SER A 26 11.66 4.63 -4.30
C SER A 26 11.24 5.79 -5.22
N GLN A 27 10.05 5.69 -5.81
CA GLN A 27 9.49 6.71 -6.70
C GLN A 27 8.70 7.80 -5.94
N GLY A 28 8.57 7.68 -4.60
CA GLY A 28 7.70 8.55 -3.81
C GLY A 28 6.21 8.43 -4.20
N LYS A 29 5.83 7.33 -4.86
CA LYS A 29 4.48 7.09 -5.35
C LYS A 29 3.63 6.54 -4.22
N TYR A 30 2.56 7.25 -3.86
CA TYR A 30 1.68 6.94 -2.72
C TYR A 30 2.41 6.96 -1.36
N PRO A 31 2.92 8.13 -0.92
CA PRO A 31 3.71 8.24 0.31
C PRO A 31 2.95 7.88 1.59
N ARG A 32 1.61 7.93 1.56
CA ARG A 32 0.76 7.49 2.69
C ARG A 32 0.53 5.99 2.72
N LEU A 33 0.62 5.33 1.56
CA LEU A 33 0.43 3.89 1.41
C LEU A 33 1.69 3.12 1.82
N ILE A 34 2.87 3.69 1.53
CA ILE A 34 4.15 3.05 1.80
C ILE A 34 5.01 3.95 2.68
N LEU A 35 5.14 3.55 3.94
CA LEU A 35 5.78 4.34 4.98
C LEU A 35 7.13 3.75 5.36
N LYS A 36 8.12 4.60 5.56
CA LYS A 36 9.42 4.18 6.12
C LYS A 36 9.52 4.62 7.57
N VAL A 37 9.63 3.67 8.50
CA VAL A 37 9.77 3.92 9.93
C VAL A 37 10.95 3.11 10.46
N LEU A 38 11.90 3.76 11.13
CA LEU A 38 13.08 3.11 11.72
C LEU A 38 13.80 2.17 10.73
N ASN A 39 14.07 2.65 9.51
CA ASN A 39 14.68 1.90 8.40
C ASN A 39 13.90 0.70 7.86
N LYS A 40 12.67 0.47 8.32
CA LYS A 40 11.78 -0.55 7.78
C LYS A 40 10.70 0.08 6.91
N VAL A 41 10.30 -0.63 5.86
CA VAL A 41 9.26 -0.17 4.95
C VAL A 41 7.98 -0.96 5.24
N PHE A 42 6.89 -0.22 5.42
CA PHE A 42 5.58 -0.73 5.78
C PHE A 42 4.57 -0.38 4.68
N PHE A 43 3.64 -1.29 4.46
CA PHE A 43 2.46 -1.09 3.64
C PHE A 43 1.26 -0.84 4.55
N ASP A 44 0.51 0.22 4.31
CA ASP A 44 -0.72 0.51 5.04
C ASP A 44 -1.93 -0.08 4.31
N ALA A 45 -2.50 -1.15 4.86
CA ALA A 45 -3.65 -1.83 4.28
C ALA A 45 -4.94 -1.00 4.37
N GLU A 46 -5.10 -0.15 5.39
CA GLU A 46 -6.29 0.69 5.52
C GLU A 46 -6.28 1.81 4.46
N GLU A 47 -5.12 2.42 4.21
CA GLU A 47 -4.98 3.43 3.15
C GLU A 47 -5.27 2.82 1.77
N TRP A 48 -4.85 1.57 1.54
CA TRP A 48 -5.20 0.83 0.32
C TRP A 48 -6.72 0.68 0.15
N GLU A 49 -7.41 0.22 1.19
CA GLU A 49 -8.87 0.06 1.17
C GLU A 49 -9.58 1.42 0.96
N ALA A 50 -9.08 2.49 1.59
CA ALA A 50 -9.58 3.85 1.40
C ALA A 50 -9.40 4.37 -0.04
N MET A 51 -8.26 4.06 -0.67
CA MET A 51 -8.04 4.39 -2.07
C MET A 51 -9.00 3.62 -2.99
N VAL A 52 -9.12 2.31 -2.80
CA VAL A 52 -9.99 1.45 -3.63
C VAL A 52 -11.46 1.83 -3.48
N SER A 53 -11.92 2.09 -2.26
CA SER A 53 -13.31 2.51 -2.00
C SER A 53 -13.65 3.84 -2.67
N LYS A 54 -12.75 4.83 -2.61
CA LYS A 54 -12.93 6.10 -3.33
C LYS A 54 -13.06 5.89 -4.84
N THR A 55 -12.26 4.99 -5.42
CA THR A 55 -12.35 4.68 -6.85
C THR A 55 -13.68 3.99 -7.20
N LYS A 56 -14.16 3.03 -6.40
CA LYS A 56 -15.43 2.32 -6.66
C LYS A 56 -16.65 3.24 -6.71
N ILE A 57 -16.69 4.26 -5.85
CA ILE A 57 -17.78 5.25 -5.83
C ILE A 57 -17.75 6.12 -7.10
N SER A 58 -16.55 6.45 -7.60
CA SER A 58 -16.37 7.22 -8.84
C SER A 58 -16.80 6.45 -10.09
N THR A 59 -16.73 5.12 -10.11
CA THR A 59 -17.09 4.32 -11.29
C THR A 59 -18.61 4.10 -11.41
N SER A 60 -19.39 4.33 -10.35
CA SER A 60 -20.85 4.12 -10.37
C SER A 60 -21.65 5.32 -10.90
N GLN A 61 -20.99 6.35 -11.43
CA GLN A 61 -21.62 7.55 -12.02
C GLN A 61 -21.47 7.66 -13.56
N TYR A 62 -21.10 6.58 -14.24
CA TYR A 62 -21.04 6.54 -15.71
C TYR A 62 -21.88 5.40 -16.27
#